data_AF-A0AA38KQ18-F1
#
_entry.id   AF-A0AA38KQ18-F1
#
_cell.length_a   1.000
_cell.length_b   1.000
_cell.length_c   1.000
_cell.angle_alpha   90.00
_cell.angle_beta   90.00
_cell.angle_gamma   90.00
#
_symmetry.space_group_name_H-M   'P 1'
#
loop_
_entity.id
_entity.type
_entity.pdbx_description
1 polymer ?
#
loop_
_entity_poly.entity_id
_entity_poly.type
_entity_poly.pdbx_seq_one_letter_code
_entity_poly.pdbx_strand_id
1 'polypeptide(L)'
;MSFSTTTIKSRQSVSQKHVLYAEILSVTSAMRKNSRWASSTNFVTSTRSSALGSNLGLRISSPSFNARTSSRGNREAELMAGFQELKRAVRDVGDISSLPLPTILSPFFEIIRSSLSTGPITSAALTALHNFFICGIISAKSNTLDLALIELSTTVARCKFEPSDSSGDEVVLFK
;
A
#
# COMPACT_ATOMS: atom_id res chain seq x y z
N MET A 1 22.60 32.37 -35.26
CA MET A 1 21.23 31.84 -35.06
C MET A 1 21.21 31.15 -33.71
N SER A 2 20.63 31.82 -32.72
CA SER A 2 20.66 31.43 -31.32
C SER A 2 19.59 30.38 -31.03
N PHE A 3 19.98 29.23 -30.46
CA PHE A 3 19.04 28.25 -29.95
C PHE A 3 18.57 28.69 -28.56
N SER A 4 17.33 29.16 -28.46
CA SER A 4 16.67 29.42 -27.19
C SER A 4 16.46 28.11 -26.43
N THR A 5 17.21 27.92 -25.36
CA THR A 5 16.97 26.82 -24.41
C THR A 5 15.75 27.17 -23.58
N THR A 6 14.61 26.58 -23.94
CA THR A 6 13.36 26.68 -23.18
C THR A 6 13.58 26.11 -21.78
N THR A 7 13.66 27.00 -20.79
CA THR A 7 13.79 26.66 -19.37
C THR A 7 12.48 26.04 -18.92
N ILE A 8 12.43 24.72 -18.80
CA ILE A 8 11.29 24.03 -18.19
C ILE A 8 11.30 24.39 -16.71
N LYS A 9 10.33 25.24 -16.34
CA LYS A 9 10.03 25.70 -14.99
C LYS A 9 10.00 24.51 -14.04
N SER A 10 10.89 24.49 -13.04
CA SER A 10 10.86 23.51 -11.96
C SER A 10 9.53 23.63 -11.22
N ARG A 11 8.59 22.71 -11.51
CA ARG A 11 7.44 22.48 -10.65
C ARG A 11 8.01 22.20 -9.26
N GLN A 12 7.47 22.88 -8.25
CA GLN A 12 7.83 22.76 -6.83
C GLN A 12 8.32 21.33 -6.52
N SER A 13 9.63 21.19 -6.26
CA SER A 13 10.24 19.90 -5.99
C SER A 13 9.79 19.44 -4.60
N VAL A 14 8.58 18.88 -4.53
CA VAL A 14 8.13 18.15 -3.34
C VAL A 14 9.10 16.99 -3.18
N SER A 15 9.74 16.91 -2.01
CA SER A 15 10.70 15.84 -1.74
C SER A 15 10.06 14.48 -2.02
N GLN A 16 10.75 13.62 -2.76
CA GLN A 16 10.30 12.28 -3.14
C GLN A 16 9.82 11.46 -1.93
N LYS A 17 10.38 11.76 -0.75
CA LYS A 17 10.00 11.14 0.52
C LYS A 17 8.61 11.53 0.98
N HIS A 18 8.25 12.79 0.80
CA HIS A 18 6.91 13.27 1.08
C HIS A 18 5.90 12.66 0.12
N VAL A 19 6.24 12.57 -1.17
CA VAL A 19 5.38 11.91 -2.17
C VAL A 19 5.15 10.45 -1.78
N LEU A 20 6.20 9.69 -1.46
CA LEU A 20 6.07 8.31 -1.05
C LEU A 20 5.18 8.15 0.19
N TYR A 21 5.38 8.97 1.23
CA TYR A 21 4.52 8.92 2.41
C TYR A 21 3.07 9.32 2.12
N ALA A 22 2.84 10.31 1.27
CA ALA A 22 1.50 10.73 0.85
C ALA A 22 0.78 9.60 0.09
N GLU A 23 1.48 8.91 -0.82
CA GLU A 23 0.90 7.78 -1.55
C GLU A 23 0.63 6.57 -0.66
N ILE A 24 1.54 6.23 0.27
CA ILE A 24 1.29 5.20 1.28
C ILE A 24 0.07 5.55 2.13
N LEU A 25 -0.06 6.83 2.52
CA LEU A 25 -1.22 7.28 3.27
C LEU A 25 -2.50 7.17 2.44
N SER A 26 -2.47 7.55 1.17
CA SER A 26 -3.60 7.44 0.23
C SER A 26 -4.10 5.99 0.13
N VAL A 27 -3.21 5.06 -0.18
CA VAL A 27 -3.53 3.62 -0.32
C VAL A 27 -4.03 3.04 1.01
N THR A 28 -3.30 3.27 2.10
CA THR A 28 -3.70 2.70 3.40
C THR A 28 -4.98 3.35 3.95
N SER A 29 -5.30 4.59 3.56
CA SER A 29 -6.59 5.22 3.87
C SER A 29 -7.71 4.59 3.07
N ALA A 30 -7.51 4.32 1.77
CA ALA A 30 -8.47 3.58 0.96
C ALA A 30 -8.76 2.19 1.52
N MET A 31 -7.72 1.50 2.02
CA MET A 31 -7.87 0.23 2.75
C MET A 31 -8.77 0.45 3.98
N ARG A 32 -8.41 1.34 4.90
CA ARG A 32 -9.14 1.56 6.17
C ARG A 32 -10.59 2.03 6.00
N LYS A 33 -10.94 2.67 4.89
CA LYS A 33 -12.33 3.09 4.58
C LYS A 33 -13.28 1.89 4.40
N ASN A 34 -12.76 0.70 4.18
CA ASN A 34 -13.54 -0.53 4.17
C ASN A 34 -13.44 -1.19 5.56
N SER A 35 -14.59 -1.36 6.24
CA SER A 35 -14.67 -1.85 7.64
C SER A 35 -13.89 -3.14 7.92
N ARG A 36 -13.69 -3.97 6.89
CA ARG A 36 -12.84 -5.17 6.97
C ARG A 36 -11.39 -4.85 7.35
N TRP A 37 -10.81 -3.82 6.72
CA TRP A 37 -9.41 -3.41 6.90
C TRP A 37 -9.18 -2.54 8.15
N ALA A 38 -10.24 -1.91 8.66
CA ALA A 38 -10.16 -1.17 9.92
C ALA A 38 -9.82 -2.13 11.09
N SER A 39 -10.39 -3.35 11.07
CA SER A 39 -10.21 -4.37 12.11
C SER A 39 -8.83 -5.04 12.08
N SER A 40 -8.17 -5.09 10.92
CA SER A 40 -6.83 -5.71 10.75
C SER A 40 -5.72 -4.90 11.43
N THR A 41 -5.95 -3.61 11.73
CA THR A 41 -5.02 -2.77 12.51
C THR A 41 -4.83 -3.31 13.93
N ASN A 42 -5.86 -3.92 14.52
CA ASN A 42 -5.79 -4.50 15.86
C ASN A 42 -4.89 -5.75 15.87
N PHE A 43 -4.85 -6.51 14.77
CA PHE A 43 -3.96 -7.68 14.64
C PHE A 43 -2.48 -7.29 14.52
N VAL A 44 -2.14 -6.26 13.73
CA VAL A 44 -0.75 -5.79 13.57
C VAL A 44 -0.15 -5.23 14.88
N THR A 45 -1.00 -4.64 15.74
CA THR A 45 -0.61 -4.26 17.10
C THR A 45 -0.57 -5.46 18.05
N SER A 46 -1.48 -6.42 17.88
CA SER A 46 -1.59 -7.61 18.73
C SER A 46 -0.43 -8.61 18.53
N THR A 47 0.13 -8.77 17.34
CA THR A 47 1.32 -9.63 17.14
C THR A 47 2.57 -9.12 17.86
N ARG A 48 2.60 -7.83 18.22
CA ARG A 48 3.64 -7.24 19.08
C ARG A 48 3.25 -7.19 20.56
N SER A 49 1.98 -7.39 20.89
CA SER A 49 1.42 -7.19 22.24
C SER A 49 0.95 -8.49 22.92
N SER A 50 0.99 -9.62 22.22
CA SER A 50 0.64 -10.95 22.73
C SER A 50 1.46 -11.39 23.94
N ALA A 51 2.68 -10.85 24.13
CA ALA A 51 3.50 -11.10 25.32
C ALA A 51 3.17 -10.19 26.52
N LEU A 52 2.59 -9.00 26.30
CA LEU A 52 2.28 -8.05 27.39
C LEU A 52 0.88 -8.26 27.96
N GLY A 53 -0.08 -8.72 27.14
CA GLY A 53 -1.47 -8.94 27.57
C GLY A 53 -1.66 -10.11 28.53
N SER A 54 -0.87 -11.18 28.42
CA SER A 54 -0.95 -12.36 29.29
C SER A 54 -0.43 -12.11 30.70
N ASN A 55 0.50 -11.17 30.88
CA ASN A 55 1.13 -10.87 32.17
C ASN A 55 0.29 -9.93 33.06
N LEU A 56 -0.70 -9.23 32.52
CA LEU A 56 -1.53 -8.26 33.26
C LEU A 56 -2.91 -8.81 33.65
N GLY A 57 -3.14 -10.12 33.55
CA GLY A 57 -4.43 -10.74 33.94
C GLY A 57 -5.63 -10.32 33.08
N LEU A 58 -5.40 -9.59 31.99
CA LEU A 58 -6.41 -9.26 31.00
C LEU A 58 -6.69 -10.53 30.21
N ARG A 59 -7.87 -11.14 30.40
CA ARG A 59 -8.35 -12.24 29.57
C ARG A 59 -8.61 -11.73 28.16
N ILE A 60 -7.55 -11.56 27.37
CA ILE A 60 -7.66 -11.45 25.92
C ILE A 60 -8.08 -12.85 25.48
N SER A 61 -9.37 -13.00 25.19
CA SER A 61 -9.93 -14.24 24.67
C SER A 61 -9.06 -14.72 23.51
N SER A 62 -8.31 -15.80 23.75
CA SER A 62 -7.69 -16.60 22.69
C SER A 62 -8.80 -16.93 21.68
N PRO A 63 -8.68 -16.53 20.41
CA PRO A 63 -9.69 -16.86 19.42
C PRO A 63 -9.46 -18.31 18.98
N SER A 64 -9.91 -19.24 19.82
CA SER A 64 -10.02 -20.66 19.48
C SER A 64 -11.32 -20.96 18.74
N PHE A 65 -11.86 -20.06 17.92
CA PHE A 65 -12.97 -20.35 16.99
C PHE A 65 -12.89 -19.42 15.76
N ASN A 66 -12.92 -20.02 14.55
CA ASN A 66 -12.85 -19.44 13.20
C ASN A 66 -11.45 -19.27 12.54
N ALA A 67 -10.75 -20.39 12.33
CA ALA A 67 -9.56 -20.46 11.46
C ALA A 67 -9.81 -19.95 10.01
N ARG A 68 -11.07 -19.90 9.56
CA ARG A 68 -11.45 -19.45 8.20
C ARG A 68 -11.60 -17.94 8.07
N THR A 69 -11.96 -17.23 9.15
CA THR A 69 -12.03 -15.75 9.17
C THR A 69 -10.70 -15.15 9.59
N SER A 70 -9.96 -15.83 10.48
CA SER A 70 -8.61 -15.42 10.89
C SER A 70 -7.59 -15.49 9.76
N SER A 71 -7.66 -16.49 8.87
CA SER A 71 -6.77 -16.58 7.71
C SER A 71 -6.92 -15.39 6.75
N ARG A 72 -8.15 -14.90 6.54
CA ARG A 72 -8.39 -13.69 5.72
C ARG A 72 -7.95 -12.41 6.44
N GLY A 73 -8.28 -12.26 7.72
CA GLY A 73 -7.81 -11.12 8.53
C GLY A 73 -6.28 -11.08 8.67
N ASN A 74 -5.62 -12.24 8.66
CA ASN A 74 -4.16 -12.35 8.66
C ASN A 74 -3.55 -11.78 7.37
N ARG A 75 -4.14 -12.10 6.20
CA ARG A 75 -3.68 -11.55 4.91
C ARG A 75 -3.87 -10.04 4.79
N GLU A 76 -4.97 -9.49 5.32
CA GLU A 76 -5.17 -8.04 5.37
C GLU A 76 -4.12 -7.36 6.27
N ALA A 77 -3.82 -7.98 7.42
CA ALA A 77 -2.80 -7.51 8.35
C ALA A 77 -1.39 -7.58 7.74
N GLU A 78 -1.07 -8.64 7.00
CA GLU A 78 0.19 -8.79 6.24
C GLU A 78 0.36 -7.68 5.21
N LEU A 79 -0.68 -7.41 4.40
CA LEU A 79 -0.65 -6.32 3.40
C LEU A 79 -0.48 -4.94 4.05
N MET A 80 -1.18 -4.68 5.16
CA MET A 80 -1.00 -3.44 5.92
C MET A 80 0.41 -3.36 6.55
N ALA A 81 0.96 -4.49 7.02
CA ALA A 81 2.29 -4.57 7.60
C ALA A 81 3.38 -4.27 6.56
N GLY A 82 3.22 -4.72 5.30
CA GLY A 82 4.14 -4.37 4.21
C GLY A 82 4.31 -2.86 4.02
N PHE A 83 3.22 -2.09 4.09
CA PHE A 83 3.30 -0.63 4.06
C PHE A 83 3.97 -0.02 5.32
N GLN A 84 3.80 -0.64 6.49
CA GLN A 84 4.48 -0.19 7.72
C GLN A 84 5.98 -0.47 7.66
N GLU A 85 6.36 -1.63 7.12
CA GLU A 85 7.75 -2.01 6.91
C GLU A 85 8.43 -1.09 5.91
N LEU A 86 7.80 -0.79 4.78
CA LEU A 86 8.29 0.20 3.83
C LEU A 86 8.53 1.56 4.48
N LYS A 87 7.59 2.05 5.30
CA LYS A 87 7.77 3.32 6.03
C LYS A 87 8.97 3.29 6.98
N ARG A 88 9.24 2.16 7.63
CA ARG A 88 10.40 1.98 8.51
C ARG A 88 11.70 1.96 7.71
N ALA A 89 11.73 1.22 6.61
CA ALA A 89 12.89 1.14 5.72
C ALA A 89 13.26 2.53 5.15
N VAL A 90 12.26 3.35 4.82
CA VAL A 90 12.47 4.69 4.25
C VAL A 90 12.79 5.73 5.33
N ARG A 91 12.39 5.53 6.59
CA ARG A 91 12.56 6.53 7.66
C ARG A 91 14.01 6.97 7.82
N ASP A 92 14.91 6.01 7.94
CA ASP A 92 16.31 6.23 8.30
C ASP A 92 17.20 6.47 7.05
N VAL A 93 16.60 6.45 5.84
CA VAL A 93 17.28 6.67 4.57
C VAL A 93 17.21 8.15 4.17
N GLY A 94 18.36 8.73 3.79
CA GLY A 94 18.45 10.12 3.34
C GLY A 94 17.85 10.35 1.95
N ASP A 95 18.30 9.57 0.96
CA ASP A 95 17.84 9.63 -0.44
C ASP A 95 17.17 8.31 -0.85
N ILE A 96 15.92 8.40 -1.31
CA ILE A 96 15.12 7.23 -1.74
C ILE A 96 15.70 6.60 -3.00
N SER A 97 16.39 7.38 -3.84
CA SER A 97 17.02 6.87 -5.07
C SER A 97 18.10 5.83 -4.79
N SER A 98 18.63 5.79 -3.56
CA SER A 98 19.62 4.78 -3.12
C SER A 98 19.00 3.40 -2.82
N LEU A 99 17.69 3.34 -2.57
CA LEU A 99 17.01 2.08 -2.28
C LEU A 99 16.72 1.33 -3.58
N PRO A 100 16.82 -0.02 -3.57
CA PRO A 100 16.33 -0.83 -4.69
C PRO A 100 14.85 -0.53 -4.95
N LEU A 101 14.53 -0.22 -6.20
CA LEU A 101 13.16 0.11 -6.59
C LEU A 101 12.13 -0.98 -6.23
N PRO A 102 12.43 -2.29 -6.37
CA PRO A 102 11.52 -3.35 -5.92
C PRO A 102 11.16 -3.27 -4.44
N THR A 103 12.06 -2.82 -3.56
CA THR A 103 11.74 -2.66 -2.13
C THR A 103 10.66 -1.62 -1.90
N ILE A 104 10.64 -0.55 -2.70
CA ILE A 104 9.64 0.52 -2.62
C ILE A 104 8.32 0.06 -3.22
N LEU A 105 8.37 -0.63 -4.37
CA LEU A 105 7.18 -0.98 -5.14
C LEU A 105 6.50 -2.27 -4.67
N SER A 106 7.22 -3.18 -4.01
CA SER A 106 6.72 -4.49 -3.56
C SER A 106 5.35 -4.42 -2.84
N PRO A 107 5.12 -3.57 -1.81
CA PRO A 107 3.81 -3.51 -1.14
C PRO A 107 2.70 -2.98 -2.06
N PHE A 108 3.01 -2.13 -3.04
CA PHE A 108 2.05 -1.66 -4.04
C PHE A 108 1.71 -2.76 -5.05
N PHE A 109 2.69 -3.58 -5.45
CA PHE A 109 2.43 -4.71 -6.32
C PHE A 109 1.64 -5.81 -5.60
N GLU A 110 1.93 -6.07 -4.33
CA GLU A 110 1.24 -7.08 -3.54
C GLU A 110 -0.24 -6.74 -3.35
N ILE A 111 -0.58 -5.46 -3.08
CA ILE A 111 -1.97 -5.04 -2.95
C ILE A 111 -2.72 -5.12 -4.29
N ILE A 112 -2.08 -4.79 -5.42
CA ILE A 112 -2.71 -4.89 -6.76
C ILE A 112 -2.96 -6.35 -7.16
N ARG A 113 -2.05 -7.26 -6.79
CA ARG A 113 -2.19 -8.71 -7.06
C ARG A 113 -3.15 -9.42 -6.10
N SER A 114 -3.49 -8.79 -4.99
CA SER A 114 -4.32 -9.40 -3.94
C SER A 114 -5.78 -9.50 -4.38
N SER A 115 -6.40 -10.66 -4.17
CA SER A 115 -7.85 -10.82 -4.36
C SER A 115 -8.70 -10.11 -3.31
N LEU A 116 -8.07 -9.51 -2.29
CA LEU A 116 -8.75 -8.76 -1.23
C LEU A 116 -8.92 -7.28 -1.59
N SER A 117 -8.21 -6.77 -2.60
CA SER A 117 -8.28 -5.37 -2.99
C SER A 117 -9.58 -5.08 -3.75
N THR A 118 -10.32 -4.08 -3.29
CA THR A 118 -11.51 -3.56 -3.98
C THR A 118 -11.13 -2.51 -5.02
N GLY A 119 -12.05 -2.16 -5.94
CA GLY A 119 -11.84 -1.14 -6.98
C GLY A 119 -11.22 0.17 -6.48
N PRO A 120 -11.71 0.77 -5.37
CA PRO A 120 -11.09 1.98 -4.80
C PRO A 120 -9.67 1.79 -4.23
N ILE A 121 -9.32 0.58 -3.77
CA ILE A 121 -7.98 0.28 -3.25
C ILE A 121 -7.00 0.09 -4.41
N THR A 122 -7.40 -0.66 -5.44
CA THR A 122 -6.58 -0.88 -6.64
C THR A 122 -6.35 0.42 -7.40
N SER A 123 -7.37 1.27 -7.53
CA SER A 123 -7.25 2.58 -8.19
C SER A 123 -6.30 3.52 -7.44
N ALA A 124 -6.34 3.54 -6.11
CA ALA A 124 -5.40 4.30 -5.29
C ALA A 124 -3.96 3.78 -5.47
N ALA A 125 -3.76 2.45 -5.49
CA ALA A 125 -2.44 1.86 -5.70
C ALA A 125 -1.86 2.14 -7.09
N LEU A 126 -2.69 2.07 -8.15
CA LEU A 126 -2.27 2.40 -9.51
C LEU A 126 -1.97 3.91 -9.65
N THR A 127 -2.76 4.76 -8.99
CA THR A 127 -2.51 6.21 -8.94
C THR A 127 -1.18 6.52 -8.25
N ALA A 128 -0.87 5.83 -7.15
CA ALA A 128 0.42 5.92 -6.48
C ALA A 128 1.58 5.55 -7.40
N LEU A 129 1.48 4.42 -8.12
CA LEU A 129 2.49 4.01 -9.11
C LEU A 129 2.68 5.06 -10.21
N HIS A 130 1.59 5.63 -10.72
CA HIS A 130 1.65 6.71 -11.71
C HIS A 130 2.34 7.96 -11.16
N ASN A 131 2.02 8.35 -9.92
CA ASN A 131 2.65 9.50 -9.26
C ASN A 131 4.15 9.25 -9.01
N PHE A 132 4.57 8.00 -8.82
CA PHE A 132 6.00 7.67 -8.71
C PHE A 132 6.78 7.93 -10.01
N PHE A 133 6.16 7.75 -11.18
CA PHE A 133 6.76 8.16 -12.45
C PHE A 133 6.80 9.69 -12.59
N ILE A 134 5.70 10.38 -12.26
CA ILE A 134 5.62 11.85 -12.37
C ILE A 134 6.62 12.55 -11.46
N CYS A 135 6.75 12.08 -10.21
CA CYS A 135 7.64 12.66 -9.21
C CYS A 135 9.09 12.15 -9.31
N GLY A 136 9.38 11.27 -10.28
CA GLY A 136 10.72 10.76 -10.54
C GLY A 136 11.27 9.81 -9.47
N ILE A 137 10.41 9.19 -8.66
CA ILE A 137 10.80 8.08 -7.76
C ILE A 137 11.21 6.87 -8.62
N ILE A 138 10.46 6.62 -9.70
CA ILE A 138 10.86 5.71 -10.77
C ILE A 138 11.55 6.54 -11.85
N SER A 139 12.86 6.34 -12.03
CA SER A 139 13.66 7.04 -13.02
C SER A 139 14.62 6.08 -13.71
N ALA A 140 15.14 6.47 -14.89
CA ALA A 140 16.13 5.67 -15.64
C ALA A 140 17.43 5.38 -14.84
N LYS A 141 17.68 6.15 -13.77
CA LYS A 141 18.84 6.00 -12.87
C LYS A 141 18.55 5.18 -11.62
N SER A 142 17.30 4.74 -11.42
CA SER A 142 16.91 3.99 -10.23
C SER A 142 17.60 2.63 -10.17
N ASN A 143 18.02 2.22 -8.99
CA ASN A 143 18.65 0.93 -8.80
C ASN A 143 17.65 -0.21 -9.10
N THR A 144 18.08 -1.24 -9.83
CA THR A 144 17.26 -2.41 -10.20
C THR A 144 15.95 -2.08 -10.96
N LEU A 145 16.00 -1.07 -11.84
CA LEU A 145 14.84 -0.63 -12.65
C LEU A 145 14.24 -1.76 -13.50
N ASP A 146 15.06 -2.55 -14.19
CA ASP A 146 14.57 -3.58 -15.12
C ASP A 146 13.71 -4.63 -14.40
N LEU A 147 14.15 -5.09 -13.22
CA LEU A 147 13.39 -6.02 -12.39
C LEU A 147 12.06 -5.43 -11.94
N ALA A 148 12.07 -4.16 -11.51
CA ALA A 148 10.86 -3.45 -11.09
C ALA A 148 9.86 -3.27 -12.26
N LEU A 149 10.33 -3.01 -13.48
CA LEU A 149 9.47 -2.87 -14.66
C LEU A 149 8.88 -4.20 -15.13
N ILE A 150 9.66 -5.29 -15.07
CA ILE A 150 9.16 -6.65 -15.32
C ILE A 150 8.08 -7.00 -14.31
N GLU A 151 8.31 -6.73 -13.01
CA GLU A 151 7.32 -6.99 -11.97
C GLU A 151 6.07 -6.11 -12.12
N LEU A 152 6.24 -4.84 -12.51
CA LEU A 152 5.12 -3.95 -12.81
C LEU A 152 4.26 -4.50 -13.95
N SER A 153 4.88 -4.87 -15.08
CA SER A 153 4.18 -5.38 -16.25
C SER A 153 3.39 -6.66 -15.91
N THR A 154 4.02 -7.60 -15.21
CA THR A 154 3.36 -8.83 -14.78
C THR A 154 2.25 -8.59 -13.75
N THR A 155 2.40 -7.60 -12.87
CA THR A 155 1.40 -7.22 -11.88
C THR A 155 0.19 -6.57 -12.55
N VAL A 156 0.40 -5.61 -13.46
CA VAL A 156 -0.69 -4.93 -14.18
C VAL A 156 -1.42 -5.90 -15.11
N ALA A 157 -0.70 -6.81 -15.79
CA ALA A 157 -1.32 -7.84 -16.63
C ALA A 157 -2.21 -8.82 -15.85
N ARG A 158 -1.94 -9.01 -14.55
CA ARG A 158 -2.74 -9.86 -13.64
C ARG A 158 -3.77 -9.07 -12.83
N CYS A 159 -3.82 -7.75 -12.98
CA CYS A 159 -4.76 -6.91 -12.27
C CYS A 159 -6.17 -7.23 -12.76
N LYS A 160 -6.98 -7.85 -11.89
CA LYS A 160 -8.39 -8.09 -12.20
C LYS A 160 -9.18 -6.85 -11.80
N PHE A 161 -9.71 -6.14 -12.78
CA PHE A 161 -10.73 -5.13 -12.53
C PHE A 161 -12.03 -5.84 -12.20
N GLU A 162 -12.20 -6.23 -10.94
CA GLU A 162 -13.52 -6.58 -10.41
C GLU A 162 -14.39 -5.31 -10.52
N PRO A 163 -15.56 -5.37 -11.20
CA PRO A 163 -16.59 -4.36 -11.04
C PRO A 163 -16.79 -4.17 -9.53
N SER A 164 -16.82 -2.92 -9.07
CA SER A 164 -17.08 -2.67 -7.65
C SER A 164 -18.41 -3.32 -7.32
N ASP A 165 -18.35 -4.41 -6.58
CA ASP A 165 -19.49 -5.17 -6.12
C ASP A 165 -20.46 -4.15 -5.49
N SER A 166 -21.61 -3.93 -6.13
CA SER A 166 -22.70 -3.08 -5.62
C SER A 166 -23.37 -3.71 -4.39
N SER A 167 -22.77 -4.76 -3.81
CA SER A 167 -23.23 -5.57 -2.68
C SER A 167 -23.16 -4.86 -1.32
N GLY A 168 -23.22 -3.52 -1.34
CA GLY A 168 -23.43 -2.67 -0.17
C GLY A 168 -24.70 -1.82 -0.23
N ASP A 169 -25.48 -1.88 -1.32
CA ASP A 169 -26.70 -1.07 -1.50
C ASP A 169 -27.97 -1.92 -1.55
N GLU A 170 -28.08 -2.87 -0.62
CA GLU A 170 -29.31 -3.64 -0.41
C GLU A 170 -29.76 -3.59 1.07
N VAL A 171 -29.75 -2.42 1.71
CA VAL A 171 -30.57 -2.19 2.92
C VAL A 171 -30.97 -0.72 3.07
N VAL A 172 -31.81 -0.20 2.17
CA VAL A 172 -32.83 0.80 2.55
C VAL A 172 -34.16 0.43 1.89
N LEU A 173 -34.61 -0.80 2.11
CA LEU A 173 -36.05 -1.08 2.13
C LEU A 173 -36.55 -0.65 3.52
N PHE A 174 -36.88 0.63 3.67
CA PHE A 174 -37.96 1.16 4.52
C PHE A 174 -37.99 2.68 4.42
N LYS A 175 -38.72 3.21 3.43
CA LYS A 175 -39.87 4.10 3.68
C LYS A 175 -40.80 4.12 2.48
#